data_AF-A0A7S4Q8A3-F1
#
_entry.id   AF-A0A7S4Q8A3-F1
#
_cell.length_a   1.000
_cell.length_b   1.000
_cell.length_c   1.000
_cell.angle_alpha   90.00
_cell.angle_beta   90.00
_cell.angle_gamma   90.00
#
_symmetry.space_group_name_H-M   'P 1'
#
loop_
_entity.id
_entity.type
_entity.pdbx_description
1 polymer ?
#
loop_
_entity_poly.entity_id
_entity_poly.type
_entity_poly.pdbx_seq_one_letter_code
_entity_poly.pdbx_strand_id
1 'polypeptide(L)'
;MPHQAIVDFAGGRGDLALALGWALKQRGYGERLTVVELKAEYVAQGQSRAAEAGLADTVSFVVQDLREYSESFDLAVACHSCGGLIDLILAKCLAAAQAGAAPSFALLTCCFGKIRKHAAPFGLTIPPAGGTAIAHAGDFWTLCGLADSARPHESSMAMRIINCDRIALCRRSGVWVDLRAIPREVTNKNLVLSDAVVAAKRSLPALPLALPLSLLAQDPAPQTAGVFRIVAVSDTHGRHHALRIPPGDLLVHCGDFTRAGEES
;
A
#
# COMPACT_ATOMS: atom_id res chain seq x y z
N MET A 1 4.13 16.63 21.45
CA MET A 1 4.07 15.29 20.86
C MET A 1 5.31 15.13 20.00
N PRO A 2 6.05 14.01 20.05
CA PRO A 2 7.10 13.77 19.05
C PRO A 2 6.46 13.86 17.66
N HIS A 3 7.14 14.49 16.70
CA HIS A 3 6.61 14.67 15.35
C HIS A 3 6.20 13.32 14.77
N GLN A 4 4.95 13.21 14.33
CA GLN A 4 4.51 12.02 13.62
C GLN A 4 5.21 11.95 12.28
N ALA A 5 5.99 10.90 12.07
CA ALA A 5 6.76 10.67 10.85
C ALA A 5 5.97 9.76 9.90
N ILE A 6 5.60 10.29 8.74
CA ILE A 6 4.97 9.53 7.67
C ILE A 6 6.06 9.12 6.68
N VAL A 7 6.15 7.85 6.32
CA VAL A 7 7.13 7.34 5.36
C VAL A 7 6.42 6.74 4.16
N ASP A 8 6.74 7.26 2.97
CA ASP A 8 6.30 6.74 1.68
C ASP A 8 7.38 5.82 1.11
N PHE A 9 7.18 4.52 1.29
CA PHE A 9 8.15 3.49 0.94
C PHE A 9 8.06 3.12 -0.54
N ALA A 10 9.19 3.25 -1.25
CA ALA A 10 9.27 3.12 -2.70
C ALA A 10 8.35 4.13 -3.41
N GLY A 11 8.26 5.35 -2.86
CA GLY A 11 7.37 6.41 -3.34
C GLY A 11 7.81 7.05 -4.67
N GLY A 12 8.92 6.60 -5.26
CA GLY A 12 9.40 7.08 -6.55
C GLY A 12 9.67 8.58 -6.55
N ARG A 13 8.96 9.30 -7.44
CA ARG A 13 9.07 10.77 -7.58
C ARG A 13 8.17 11.54 -6.62
N GLY A 14 7.56 10.85 -5.65
CA GLY A 14 6.77 11.43 -4.58
C GLY A 14 5.37 11.86 -5.00
N ASP A 15 4.73 11.23 -5.99
CA ASP A 15 3.38 11.62 -6.41
C ASP A 15 2.38 11.58 -5.25
N LEU A 16 2.41 10.51 -4.45
CA LEU A 16 1.62 10.39 -3.23
C LEU A 16 2.08 11.38 -2.16
N ALA A 17 3.37 11.35 -1.80
CA ALA A 17 3.91 12.15 -0.71
C ALA A 17 3.73 13.66 -0.93
N LEU A 18 3.88 14.17 -2.15
CA LEU A 18 3.66 15.58 -2.49
C LEU A 18 2.19 15.96 -2.35
N ALA A 19 1.27 15.13 -2.85
CA ALA A 19 -0.16 15.37 -2.73
C ALA A 19 -0.62 15.35 -1.26
N LEU A 20 -0.13 14.37 -0.49
CA LEU A 20 -0.41 14.26 0.94
C LEU A 20 0.21 15.42 1.73
N GLY A 21 1.47 15.76 1.48
CA GLY A 21 2.16 16.87 2.13
C GLY A 21 1.49 18.22 1.85
N TRP A 22 1.04 18.46 0.61
CA TRP A 22 0.26 19.63 0.29
C TRP A 22 -1.05 19.68 1.09
N ALA A 23 -1.82 18.59 1.09
CA ALA A 23 -3.13 18.55 1.75
C ALA A 23 -3.03 18.69 3.28
N LEU A 24 -1.99 18.11 3.89
CA LEU A 24 -1.69 18.27 5.31
C LEU A 24 -1.31 19.72 5.63
N LYS A 25 -0.41 20.33 4.84
CA LYS A 25 -0.02 21.73 5.01
C LYS A 25 -1.20 22.69 4.91
N GLN A 26 -2.11 22.49 3.96
CA GLN A 26 -3.33 23.32 3.81
C GLN A 26 -4.26 23.26 5.03
N ARG A 27 -4.16 22.20 5.84
CA ARG A 27 -4.98 21.99 7.03
C ARG A 27 -4.26 22.33 8.33
N GLY A 28 -3.04 22.87 8.24
CA GLY A 28 -2.24 23.26 9.40
C GLY A 28 -1.57 22.08 10.12
N TYR A 29 -1.53 20.90 9.49
CA TYR A 29 -0.73 19.77 9.97
C TYR A 29 0.76 20.05 9.70
N GLY A 30 1.61 19.79 10.69
CA GLY A 30 3.06 20.04 10.67
C GLY A 30 3.90 18.78 10.51
N GLU A 31 3.25 17.66 10.22
CA GLU A 31 3.84 16.33 10.06
C GLU A 31 4.78 16.31 8.86
N ARG A 32 5.93 15.65 9.05
CA ARG A 32 6.94 15.51 8.00
C ARG A 32 6.78 14.19 7.28
N LEU A 33 6.89 14.25 5.96
CA LEU A 33 6.83 13.09 5.08
C LEU A 33 8.23 12.80 4.54
N THR A 34 8.62 11.53 4.58
CA THR A 34 9.87 11.07 3.98
C THR A 34 9.58 10.05 2.89
N VAL A 35 10.02 10.35 1.68
CA VAL A 35 10.00 9.41 0.56
C VAL A 35 11.32 8.64 0.56
N VAL A 36 11.25 7.31 0.66
CA VAL A 36 12.41 6.43 0.55
C VAL A 36 12.37 5.77 -0.82
N GLU A 37 13.37 6.05 -1.64
CA GLU A 37 13.45 5.57 -3.03
C GLU A 37 14.89 5.17 -3.39
N LEU A 38 15.03 4.08 -4.16
CA LEU A 38 16.34 3.55 -4.54
C LEU A 38 16.97 4.35 -5.69
N LYS A 39 16.16 4.84 -6.63
CA LYS A 39 16.65 5.55 -7.82
C LYS A 39 16.93 7.02 -7.53
N ALA A 40 18.20 7.40 -7.61
CA ALA A 40 18.66 8.78 -7.41
C ALA A 40 17.97 9.78 -8.34
N GLU A 41 17.73 9.42 -9.61
CA GLU A 41 17.01 10.31 -10.54
C GLU A 41 15.58 10.61 -10.09
N TYR A 42 14.88 9.64 -9.49
CA TYR A 42 13.50 9.83 -9.02
C TYR A 42 13.46 10.72 -7.79
N VAL A 43 14.43 10.55 -6.89
CA VAL A 43 14.61 11.43 -5.73
C VAL A 43 14.92 12.86 -6.16
N ALA A 44 15.82 13.07 -7.11
CA ALA A 44 16.14 14.40 -7.63
C ALA A 44 14.91 15.09 -8.25
N GLN A 45 14.13 14.34 -9.04
CA GLN A 45 12.86 14.84 -9.59
C GLN A 45 11.86 15.18 -8.47
N GLY A 46 11.73 14.33 -7.46
CA GLY A 46 10.86 14.57 -6.31
C GLY A 46 11.25 15.82 -5.51
N GLN A 47 12.55 16.03 -5.27
CA GLN A 47 13.08 17.21 -4.59
C GLN A 47 12.79 18.51 -5.37
N SER A 48 12.99 18.50 -6.70
CA SER A 48 12.65 19.66 -7.56
C SER A 48 11.16 19.99 -7.45
N ARG A 49 10.31 18.98 -7.58
CA ARG A 49 8.84 19.13 -7.48
C ARG A 49 8.41 19.64 -6.11
N ALA A 50 9.03 19.16 -5.03
CA ALA A 50 8.77 19.64 -3.67
C ALA A 50 9.15 21.12 -3.51
N ALA A 51 10.29 21.53 -4.05
CA ALA A 51 10.73 22.92 -4.01
C ALA A 51 9.78 23.83 -4.81
N GLU A 52 9.44 23.44 -6.04
CA GLU A 52 8.52 24.17 -6.92
C GLU A 52 7.12 24.33 -6.29
N ALA A 53 6.66 23.30 -5.56
CA ALA A 53 5.38 23.34 -4.85
C ALA A 53 5.44 24.05 -3.48
N GLY A 54 6.61 24.52 -3.03
CA GLY A 54 6.80 25.11 -1.71
C GLY A 54 6.57 24.12 -0.56
N LEU A 55 6.91 22.84 -0.78
CA LEU A 55 6.73 21.71 0.14
C LEU A 55 8.06 21.14 0.66
N ALA A 56 9.21 21.75 0.36
CA ALA A 56 10.52 21.25 0.77
C ALA A 56 10.68 21.07 2.30
N ASP A 57 9.97 21.88 3.10
CA ASP A 57 9.95 21.76 4.56
C ASP A 57 9.02 20.65 5.08
N THR A 58 8.11 20.16 4.22
CA THR A 58 7.07 19.18 4.57
C THR A 58 7.39 17.79 4.01
N VAL A 59 7.97 17.71 2.81
CA VAL A 59 8.25 16.46 2.10
C VAL A 59 9.74 16.38 1.79
N SER A 60 10.43 15.44 2.43
CA SER A 60 11.83 15.10 2.17
C SER A 60 11.96 13.81 1.37
N PHE A 61 13.06 13.68 0.63
CA PHE A 61 13.38 12.51 -0.19
C PHE A 61 14.76 11.98 0.19
N VAL A 62 14.88 10.66 0.27
CA VAL A 62 16.11 9.96 0.60
C VAL A 62 16.40 8.90 -0.46
N VAL A 63 17.60 8.96 -1.04
CA VAL A 63 18.12 7.91 -1.93
C VAL A 63 18.63 6.77 -1.06
N GLN A 64 17.84 5.71 -0.91
CA GLN A 64 18.22 4.60 -0.05
C GLN A 64 17.54 3.29 -0.46
N ASP A 65 18.27 2.20 -0.27
CA ASP A 65 17.67 0.88 -0.31
C ASP A 65 16.70 0.70 0.86
N LEU A 66 15.46 0.35 0.55
CA LEU A 66 14.42 0.12 1.54
C LEU A 66 14.87 -0.84 2.64
N ARG A 67 15.69 -1.85 2.34
CA ARG A 67 16.20 -2.84 3.31
C ARG A 67 17.00 -2.19 4.42
N GLU A 68 17.77 -1.16 4.09
CA GLU A 68 18.69 -0.46 4.99
C GLU A 68 18.00 0.68 5.76
N TYR A 69 16.83 1.13 5.32
CA TYR A 69 16.07 2.16 6.02
C TYR A 69 15.63 1.66 7.40
N SER A 70 16.05 2.36 8.45
CA SER A 70 15.88 1.94 9.85
C SER A 70 15.36 3.05 10.77
N GLU A 71 15.05 4.22 10.22
CA GLU A 71 14.43 5.30 10.99
C GLU A 71 13.02 4.90 11.45
N SER A 72 12.60 5.43 12.59
CA SER A 72 11.27 5.22 13.15
C SER A 72 10.21 5.98 12.35
N PHE A 73 9.02 5.39 12.25
CA PHE A 73 7.86 5.99 11.60
C PHE A 73 6.57 5.62 12.34
N ASP A 74 5.59 6.51 12.26
CA ASP A 74 4.26 6.30 12.82
C ASP A 74 3.28 5.78 11.77
N LEU A 75 3.50 6.17 10.50
CA LEU A 75 2.67 5.73 9.38
C LEU A 75 3.53 5.33 8.19
N ALA A 76 3.44 4.07 7.79
CA ALA A 76 3.96 3.58 6.52
C ALA A 76 2.89 3.66 5.43
N VAL A 77 3.12 4.45 4.39
CA VAL A 77 2.33 4.41 3.17
C VAL A 77 3.17 3.82 2.04
N ALA A 78 2.51 3.10 1.13
CA ALA A 78 3.18 2.47 0.02
C ALA A 78 2.19 2.32 -1.14
N CYS A 79 2.38 3.12 -2.19
CA CYS A 79 1.57 3.04 -3.41
C CYS A 79 2.42 2.51 -4.55
N HIS A 80 1.93 1.51 -5.28
CA HIS A 80 2.68 0.82 -6.34
C HIS A 80 3.95 0.08 -5.89
N SER A 81 4.15 -0.11 -4.58
CA SER A 81 5.22 -0.90 -4.00
C SER A 81 4.90 -2.38 -4.13
N CYS A 82 4.90 -2.90 -5.36
CA CYS A 82 4.28 -4.18 -5.73
C CYS A 82 5.22 -5.38 -5.46
N GLY A 83 4.72 -6.63 -5.52
CA GLY A 83 5.53 -7.82 -5.24
C GLY A 83 6.09 -7.90 -3.81
N GLY A 84 7.38 -8.24 -3.69
CA GLY A 84 8.08 -8.42 -2.41
C GLY A 84 8.40 -7.14 -1.64
N LEU A 85 8.20 -5.97 -2.23
CA LEU A 85 8.35 -4.69 -1.50
C LEU A 85 7.33 -4.57 -0.37
N ILE A 86 6.08 -5.01 -0.60
CA ILE A 86 5.06 -5.08 0.46
C ILE A 86 5.55 -5.93 1.63
N ASP A 87 6.18 -7.06 1.33
CA ASP A 87 6.62 -8.00 2.36
C ASP A 87 7.77 -7.40 3.19
N LEU A 88 8.69 -6.66 2.55
CA LEU A 88 9.72 -5.89 3.27
C LEU A 88 9.12 -4.81 4.17
N ILE A 89 8.13 -4.06 3.67
CA ILE A 89 7.49 -2.98 4.45
C ILE A 89 6.70 -3.57 5.62
N LEU A 90 5.98 -4.67 5.39
CA LEU A 90 5.30 -5.42 6.46
C LEU A 90 6.31 -5.90 7.51
N ALA A 91 7.44 -6.49 7.09
CA ALA A 91 8.48 -6.94 8.03
C ALA A 91 8.99 -5.78 8.90
N LYS A 92 9.17 -4.58 8.35
CA LYS A 92 9.52 -3.38 9.12
C LYS A 92 8.44 -2.98 10.12
N CYS A 93 7.17 -2.97 9.69
CA CYS A 93 6.05 -2.65 10.57
C CYS A 93 5.96 -3.66 11.73
N LEU A 94 6.15 -4.95 11.44
CA LEU A 94 6.16 -6.01 12.46
C LEU A 94 7.35 -5.90 13.41
N ALA A 95 8.54 -5.63 12.90
CA ALA A 95 9.73 -5.42 13.73
C ALA A 95 9.58 -4.21 14.66
N ALA A 96 9.06 -3.10 14.15
CA ALA A 96 8.74 -1.93 14.96
C ALA A 96 7.67 -2.24 16.02
N ALA A 97 6.62 -2.99 15.67
CA ALA A 97 5.62 -3.44 16.64
C ALA A 97 6.22 -4.34 17.75
N GLN A 98 7.11 -5.27 17.38
CA GLN A 98 7.83 -6.12 18.34
C GLN A 98 8.78 -5.33 19.25
N ALA A 99 9.33 -4.21 18.76
CA ALA A 99 10.13 -3.28 19.54
C ALA A 99 9.30 -2.35 20.45
N GLY A 100 7.97 -2.51 20.48
CA GLY A 100 7.06 -1.74 21.34
C GLY A 100 6.52 -0.45 20.71
N ALA A 101 6.84 -0.17 19.44
CA ALA A 101 6.18 0.89 18.69
C ALA A 101 4.77 0.44 18.25
N ALA A 102 3.94 1.38 17.80
CA ALA A 102 2.63 1.07 17.24
C ALA A 102 2.46 1.72 15.85
N PRO A 103 3.27 1.31 14.85
CA PRO A 103 3.20 1.91 13.52
C PRO A 103 1.90 1.50 12.84
N SER A 104 1.23 2.48 12.23
CA SER A 104 0.14 2.25 11.30
C SER A 104 0.65 2.09 9.88
N PHE A 105 -0.13 1.44 9.02
CA PHE A 105 0.23 1.29 7.61
C PHE A 105 -0.97 1.25 6.68
N ALA A 106 -0.74 1.70 5.45
CA ALA A 106 -1.65 1.59 4.31
C ALA A 106 -0.84 1.23 3.05
N LEU A 107 -0.93 -0.04 2.62
CA LEU A 107 -0.11 -0.59 1.55
C LEU A 107 -0.99 -1.04 0.38
N LEU A 108 -0.74 -0.48 -0.80
CA LEU A 108 -1.53 -0.71 -2.00
C LEU A 108 -0.80 -1.63 -2.98
N THR A 109 -1.39 -2.80 -3.19
CA THR A 109 -0.79 -3.86 -4.01
C THR A 109 -1.40 -3.89 -5.41
N CYS A 110 -0.59 -3.60 -6.43
CA CYS A 110 -1.02 -3.47 -7.83
C CYS A 110 -0.57 -4.63 -8.73
N CYS A 111 0.57 -5.25 -8.42
CA CYS A 111 1.20 -6.34 -9.16
C CYS A 111 1.88 -7.30 -8.16
N PHE A 112 2.06 -8.56 -8.54
CA PHE A 112 2.63 -9.60 -7.65
C PHE A 112 3.83 -10.31 -8.28
N GLY A 113 3.89 -10.40 -9.61
CA GLY A 113 4.90 -11.12 -10.38
C GLY A 113 5.96 -10.24 -11.05
N LYS A 114 5.76 -8.92 -11.17
CA LYS A 114 6.76 -8.01 -11.77
C LYS A 114 8.13 -7.97 -11.06
N ILE A 115 8.24 -8.50 -9.82
CA ILE A 115 9.52 -8.61 -9.08
C ILE A 115 10.25 -9.96 -9.32
N ARG A 116 9.75 -10.85 -10.19
CA ARG A 116 10.39 -12.15 -10.45
C ARG A 116 11.84 -12.05 -10.94
N LYS A 117 12.21 -11.00 -11.67
CA LYS A 117 13.58 -10.79 -12.18
C LYS A 117 14.56 -10.24 -11.13
N HIS A 118 14.05 -9.85 -9.96
CA HIS A 118 14.80 -9.09 -8.97
C HIS A 118 14.70 -9.65 -7.55
N ALA A 119 13.91 -10.70 -7.28
CA ALA A 119 13.73 -11.18 -5.91
C ALA A 119 15.03 -11.65 -5.22
N ALA A 120 15.88 -12.41 -5.92
CA ALA A 120 17.17 -12.86 -5.37
C ALA A 120 18.19 -11.72 -5.18
N PRO A 121 18.43 -10.81 -6.15
CA PRO A 121 19.27 -9.62 -5.94
C PRO A 121 18.80 -8.72 -4.79
N PHE A 122 17.50 -8.68 -4.53
CA PHE A 122 16.91 -7.90 -3.44
C PHE A 122 16.86 -8.68 -2.11
N GLY A 123 17.41 -9.89 -2.03
CA GLY A 123 17.47 -10.68 -0.79
C GLY A 123 16.09 -11.02 -0.22
N LEU A 124 15.06 -11.06 -1.06
CA LEU A 124 13.70 -11.36 -0.63
C LEU A 124 13.57 -12.86 -0.34
N THR A 125 13.15 -13.21 0.89
CA THR A 125 12.81 -14.59 1.25
C THR A 125 11.54 -15.02 0.50
N ILE A 126 11.51 -16.24 -0.05
CA ILE A 126 10.34 -16.75 -0.77
C ILE A 126 9.96 -18.13 -0.20
N PRO A 127 8.68 -18.39 0.13
CA PRO A 127 7.56 -17.46 0.09
C PRO A 127 7.75 -16.30 1.10
N PRO A 128 7.45 -15.05 0.71
CA PRO A 128 7.77 -13.87 1.51
C PRO A 128 6.81 -13.61 2.67
N ALA A 129 5.71 -14.39 2.78
CA ALA A 129 4.75 -14.29 3.87
C ALA A 129 4.51 -15.66 4.51
N GLY A 130 4.19 -15.63 5.80
CA GLY A 130 3.37 -16.60 6.55
C GLY A 130 3.72 -18.09 6.56
N GLY A 131 4.02 -18.71 5.42
CA GLY A 131 4.12 -20.15 5.25
C GLY A 131 2.79 -20.87 5.52
N THR A 132 1.67 -20.13 5.64
CA THR A 132 0.41 -20.65 6.17
C THR A 132 -0.53 -21.07 5.07
N ALA A 133 -0.68 -20.22 4.05
CA ALA A 133 -1.41 -20.55 2.84
C ALA A 133 -0.47 -20.96 1.70
N ILE A 134 0.79 -20.51 1.74
CA ILE A 134 1.77 -20.74 0.68
C ILE A 134 3.02 -21.38 1.28
N ALA A 135 3.17 -22.70 1.12
CA ALA A 135 4.25 -23.45 1.76
C ALA A 135 5.54 -23.47 0.92
N HIS A 136 5.42 -23.45 -0.41
CA HIS A 136 6.55 -23.62 -1.32
C HIS A 136 6.77 -22.42 -2.22
N ALA A 137 8.05 -22.13 -2.51
CA ALA A 137 8.42 -21.04 -3.41
C ALA A 137 7.83 -21.20 -4.81
N GLY A 138 7.73 -22.44 -5.33
CA GLY A 138 7.09 -22.72 -6.61
C GLY A 138 5.62 -22.31 -6.66
N ASP A 139 4.88 -22.56 -5.58
CA ASP A 139 3.46 -22.19 -5.47
C ASP A 139 3.31 -20.67 -5.40
N PHE A 140 4.17 -20.00 -4.62
CA PHE A 140 4.21 -18.54 -4.56
C PHE A 140 4.39 -17.94 -5.95
N TRP A 141 5.35 -18.44 -6.73
CA TRP A 141 5.60 -17.95 -8.07
C TRP A 141 4.46 -18.23 -9.05
N THR A 142 3.81 -19.37 -8.92
CA THR A 142 2.63 -19.72 -9.71
C THR A 142 1.50 -18.74 -9.40
N LEU A 143 1.24 -18.46 -8.12
CA LEU A 143 0.24 -17.49 -7.68
C LEU A 143 0.58 -16.08 -8.16
N CYS A 144 1.84 -15.65 -8.09
CA CYS A 144 2.26 -14.35 -8.63
C CYS A 144 2.00 -14.24 -10.14
N GLY A 145 2.28 -15.30 -10.90
CA GLY A 145 1.97 -15.36 -12.34
C GLY A 145 0.47 -15.29 -12.63
N LEU A 146 -0.34 -16.02 -11.85
CA LEU A 146 -1.81 -15.97 -11.96
C LEU A 146 -2.35 -14.59 -11.59
N ALA A 147 -1.85 -13.98 -10.51
CA ALA A 147 -2.22 -12.65 -10.03
C ALA A 147 -1.99 -11.56 -11.09
N ASP A 148 -0.89 -11.63 -11.84
CA ASP A 148 -0.57 -10.68 -12.90
C ASP A 148 -1.20 -11.04 -14.26
N SER A 149 -1.85 -12.20 -14.38
CA SER A 149 -2.44 -12.65 -15.64
C SER A 149 -3.65 -11.82 -16.07
N ALA A 150 -3.97 -11.88 -17.36
CA ALA A 150 -5.16 -11.25 -17.95
C ALA A 150 -6.48 -11.97 -17.63
N ARG A 151 -6.46 -13.04 -16.83
CA ARG A 151 -7.66 -13.82 -16.46
C ARG A 151 -8.25 -13.28 -15.16
N PRO A 152 -9.38 -12.55 -15.17
CA PRO A 152 -9.79 -11.75 -14.02
C PRO A 152 -10.11 -12.58 -12.77
N HIS A 153 -10.72 -13.75 -12.94
CA HIS A 153 -11.11 -14.62 -11.84
C HIS A 153 -9.89 -15.21 -11.13
N GLU A 154 -9.00 -15.86 -11.89
CA GLU A 154 -7.76 -16.46 -11.39
C GLU A 154 -6.82 -15.41 -10.80
N SER A 155 -6.70 -14.27 -11.47
CA SER A 155 -5.93 -13.12 -10.97
C SER A 155 -6.45 -12.68 -9.60
N SER A 156 -7.76 -12.42 -9.47
CA SER A 156 -8.33 -12.01 -8.19
C SER A 156 -8.17 -13.06 -7.09
N MET A 157 -8.34 -14.34 -7.42
CA MET A 157 -8.16 -15.43 -6.46
C MET A 157 -6.70 -15.54 -5.99
N ALA A 158 -5.74 -15.48 -6.90
CA ALA A 158 -4.33 -15.55 -6.57
C ALA A 158 -3.88 -14.38 -5.67
N MET A 159 -4.31 -13.16 -6.01
CA MET A 159 -4.03 -11.97 -5.18
C MET A 159 -4.63 -12.07 -3.78
N ARG A 160 -5.82 -12.67 -3.64
CA ARG A 160 -6.43 -12.94 -2.33
C ARG A 160 -5.61 -13.95 -1.54
N ILE A 161 -5.17 -15.05 -2.15
CA ILE A 161 -4.37 -16.07 -1.46
C ILE A 161 -3.06 -15.47 -0.94
N ILE A 162 -2.34 -14.71 -1.76
CA ILE A 162 -1.07 -14.07 -1.37
C ILE A 162 -1.30 -13.09 -0.20
N ASN A 163 -2.32 -12.24 -0.29
CA ASN A 163 -2.60 -11.30 0.80
C ASN A 163 -3.16 -11.98 2.05
N CYS A 164 -3.90 -13.08 1.95
CA CYS A 164 -4.31 -13.88 3.10
C CYS A 164 -3.11 -14.45 3.87
N ASP A 165 -2.06 -14.86 3.16
CA ASP A 165 -0.83 -15.34 3.79
C ASP A 165 -0.09 -14.23 4.54
N ARG A 166 -0.06 -13.02 3.97
CA ARG A 166 0.43 -11.79 4.65
C ARG A 166 -0.38 -11.47 5.90
N ILE A 167 -1.71 -11.53 5.80
CA ILE A 167 -2.61 -11.31 6.95
C ILE A 167 -2.35 -12.33 8.05
N ALA A 168 -2.16 -13.60 7.69
CA ALA A 168 -1.86 -14.66 8.64
C ALA A 168 -0.54 -14.39 9.38
N LEU A 169 0.49 -13.92 8.68
CA LEU A 169 1.75 -13.49 9.28
C LEU A 169 1.55 -12.36 10.30
N CYS A 170 0.90 -11.26 9.89
CA CYS A 170 0.66 -10.11 10.77
C CYS A 170 -0.09 -10.51 12.03
N ARG A 171 -1.17 -11.30 11.89
CA ARG A 171 -1.99 -11.75 13.02
C ARG A 171 -1.22 -12.60 14.02
N ARG A 172 -0.35 -13.51 13.56
CA ARG A 172 0.52 -14.29 14.46
C ARG A 172 1.55 -13.43 15.19
N SER A 173 1.96 -12.33 14.57
CA SER A 173 2.83 -11.33 15.17
C SER A 173 2.07 -10.33 16.06
N GLY A 174 0.78 -10.55 16.34
CA GLY A 174 -0.03 -9.69 17.20
C GLY A 174 -0.50 -8.39 16.54
N VAL A 175 -0.27 -8.22 15.24
CA VAL A 175 -0.65 -7.02 14.49
C VAL A 175 -1.96 -7.26 13.75
N TRP A 176 -2.94 -6.40 14.00
CA TRP A 176 -4.21 -6.43 13.27
C TRP A 176 -4.02 -5.87 11.86
N VAL A 177 -4.55 -6.58 10.86
CA VAL A 177 -4.55 -6.14 9.47
C VAL A 177 -5.84 -6.57 8.79
N ASP A 178 -6.36 -5.66 7.98
CA ASP A 178 -7.50 -5.84 7.12
C ASP A 178 -7.06 -5.80 5.65
N LEU A 179 -7.69 -6.67 4.86
CA LEU A 179 -7.64 -6.61 3.39
C LEU A 179 -8.90 -5.94 2.90
N ARG A 180 -8.75 -4.76 2.27
CA ARG A 180 -9.85 -4.03 1.65
C ARG A 180 -9.78 -4.19 0.15
N ALA A 181 -10.93 -4.52 -0.44
CA ALA A 181 -11.08 -4.69 -1.88
C ALA A 181 -12.17 -3.75 -2.40
N ILE A 182 -11.90 -3.12 -3.53
CA ILE A 182 -12.91 -2.39 -4.33
C ILE A 182 -13.75 -3.42 -5.12
N PRO A 183 -15.03 -3.14 -5.46
CA PRO A 183 -15.87 -4.10 -6.17
C PRO A 183 -15.20 -4.66 -7.44
N ARG A 184 -15.30 -5.98 -7.63
CA ARG A 184 -14.61 -6.74 -8.70
C ARG A 184 -15.02 -6.28 -10.09
N GLU A 185 -16.21 -5.71 -10.21
CA GLU A 185 -16.79 -5.20 -11.46
C GLU A 185 -15.93 -4.07 -12.03
N VAL A 186 -15.22 -3.35 -11.14
CA VAL A 186 -14.37 -2.22 -11.51
C VAL A 186 -12.93 -2.67 -11.72
N THR A 187 -12.33 -3.40 -10.78
CA THR A 187 -10.95 -3.86 -10.97
C THR A 187 -10.63 -5.02 -10.03
N ASN A 188 -9.93 -6.00 -10.58
CA ASN A 188 -9.46 -7.17 -9.86
C ASN A 188 -8.25 -6.87 -8.98
N LYS A 189 -7.49 -5.80 -9.22
CA LYS A 189 -6.15 -5.55 -8.64
C LYS A 189 -6.14 -4.56 -7.46
N ASN A 190 -7.28 -4.34 -6.81
CA ASN A 190 -7.43 -3.29 -5.81
C ASN A 190 -7.40 -3.84 -4.40
N LEU A 191 -6.23 -4.29 -3.97
CA LEU A 191 -6.08 -4.81 -2.62
C LEU A 191 -5.23 -3.86 -1.79
N VAL A 192 -5.87 -3.29 -0.76
CA VAL A 192 -5.24 -2.47 0.27
C VAL A 192 -5.07 -3.32 1.51
N LEU A 193 -3.85 -3.39 2.01
CA LEU A 193 -3.54 -3.91 3.34
C LEU A 193 -3.40 -2.73 4.29
N SER A 194 -4.24 -2.67 5.33
CA SER A 194 -4.19 -1.60 6.33
C SER A 194 -4.40 -2.14 7.74
N ASP A 195 -3.85 -1.46 8.74
CA ASP A 195 -4.13 -1.76 10.14
C ASP A 195 -5.54 -1.30 10.56
N ALA A 196 -5.94 -1.65 11.79
CA ALA A 196 -7.25 -1.27 12.34
C ALA A 196 -7.42 0.24 12.60
N VAL A 197 -6.31 0.97 12.77
CA VAL A 197 -6.30 2.39 13.12
C VAL A 197 -6.66 3.23 11.90
N VAL A 198 -6.08 2.90 10.74
CA VAL A 198 -6.42 3.51 9.45
C VAL A 198 -7.84 3.13 9.00
N ALA A 199 -8.36 1.99 9.47
CA ALA A 199 -9.65 1.45 9.04
C ALA A 199 -10.89 2.10 9.67
N ALA A 200 -10.76 2.99 10.66
CA ALA A 200 -11.86 3.51 11.49
C ALA A 200 -12.75 2.37 12.07
N LYS A 201 -12.48 1.98 13.32
CA LYS A 201 -13.21 0.96 14.12
C LYS A 201 -14.65 0.67 13.63
N ARG A 202 -14.79 -0.36 12.81
CA ARG A 202 -16.01 -1.18 12.74
C ARG A 202 -15.62 -2.57 13.19
N SER A 203 -16.06 -2.95 14.39
CA SER A 203 -16.05 -4.34 14.85
C SER A 203 -16.83 -5.18 13.84
N LEU A 204 -16.13 -5.92 13.00
CA LEU A 204 -16.72 -7.03 12.28
C LEU A 204 -16.61 -8.26 13.20
N PRO A 205 -17.72 -8.98 13.47
CA PRO A 205 -17.65 -10.23 14.19
C PRO A 205 -16.77 -11.22 13.42
N ALA A 206 -16.15 -12.15 14.15
CA ALA A 206 -15.24 -13.16 13.61
C ALA A 206 -15.79 -13.75 12.29
N LEU A 207 -15.08 -13.48 11.19
CA LEU A 207 -15.55 -13.80 9.85
C LEU A 207 -15.31 -15.28 9.55
N PRO A 208 -16.35 -16.06 9.17
CA PRO A 208 -16.16 -17.39 8.64
C PRO A 208 -15.44 -17.33 7.28
N LEU A 209 -14.69 -18.39 6.95
CA LEU A 209 -13.81 -18.52 5.77
C LEU A 209 -14.51 -18.32 4.40
N ALA A 210 -15.82 -18.17 4.37
CA ALA A 210 -16.63 -17.92 3.18
C ALA A 210 -17.42 -16.61 3.36
N LEU A 211 -16.91 -15.52 2.77
CA LEU A 211 -17.61 -14.24 2.72
C LEU A 211 -18.34 -14.08 1.37
N PRO A 212 -19.66 -13.82 1.35
CA PRO A 212 -20.35 -13.36 0.15
C PRO A 212 -19.87 -11.95 -0.25
N LEU A 213 -19.79 -11.72 -1.56
CA LEU A 213 -19.29 -10.49 -2.21
C LEU A 213 -19.98 -9.18 -1.75
N SER A 214 -21.19 -9.28 -1.19
CA SER A 214 -22.00 -8.13 -0.75
C SER A 214 -21.47 -7.41 0.50
N LEU A 215 -20.51 -7.98 1.23
CA LEU A 215 -19.97 -7.36 2.46
C LEU A 215 -18.84 -6.34 2.23
N LEU A 216 -18.35 -6.18 1.00
CA LEU A 216 -17.24 -5.28 0.65
C LEU A 216 -17.69 -3.95 0.03
N ALA A 217 -18.96 -3.84 -0.38
CA ALA A 217 -19.56 -2.59 -0.84
C ALA A 217 -20.34 -1.94 0.31
N GLN A 218 -19.66 -1.62 1.42
CA GLN A 218 -20.27 -0.73 2.40
C GLN A 218 -20.13 0.71 1.91
N ASP A 219 -21.24 1.45 1.89
CA ASP A 219 -21.16 2.91 1.77
C ASP A 219 -20.17 3.42 2.83
N PRO A 220 -19.24 4.32 2.44
CA PRO A 220 -18.26 4.87 3.34
C PRO A 220 -18.97 5.50 4.54
N ALA A 221 -18.48 5.23 5.75
CA ALA A 221 -18.99 5.91 6.93
C ALA A 221 -18.91 7.44 6.73
N PRO A 222 -19.84 8.22 7.31
CA PRO A 222 -19.77 9.68 7.28
C PRO A 222 -18.37 10.17 7.67
N GLN A 223 -17.90 11.27 7.05
CA GLN A 223 -16.60 11.83 7.41
C GLN A 223 -16.65 12.38 8.83
N THR A 224 -15.87 11.78 9.72
CA THR A 224 -15.71 12.26 11.09
C THR A 224 -15.04 13.61 11.07
N ALA A 225 -15.62 14.59 11.78
CA ALA A 225 -15.03 15.92 11.90
C ALA A 225 -13.62 15.84 12.52
N GLY A 226 -12.68 16.59 11.95
CA GLY A 226 -11.27 16.59 12.39
C GLY A 226 -10.43 15.39 11.92
N VAL A 227 -10.99 14.48 11.10
CA VAL A 227 -10.25 13.36 10.50
C VAL A 227 -9.94 13.66 9.05
N PHE A 228 -8.66 13.56 8.69
CA PHE A 228 -8.20 13.61 7.30
C PHE A 228 -8.50 12.27 6.61
N ARG A 229 -9.29 12.29 5.54
CA ARG A 229 -9.71 11.10 4.80
C ARG A 229 -9.01 11.00 3.45
N ILE A 230 -8.15 10.01 3.32
CA ILE A 230 -7.60 9.58 2.04
C ILE A 230 -8.55 8.53 1.43
N VAL A 231 -9.01 8.79 0.22
CA VAL A 231 -9.73 7.81 -0.60
C VAL A 231 -8.73 7.25 -1.59
N ALA A 232 -8.40 5.98 -1.47
CA ALA A 232 -7.45 5.34 -2.37
C ALA A 232 -8.17 4.37 -3.32
N VAL A 233 -7.89 4.49 -4.60
CA VAL A 233 -8.37 3.60 -5.66
C VAL A 233 -7.14 3.08 -6.37
N SER A 234 -6.99 1.77 -6.51
CA SER A 234 -6.12 1.25 -7.57
C SER A 234 -6.99 1.08 -8.82
N ASP A 235 -6.55 1.37 -10.02
CA ASP A 235 -7.35 1.05 -11.21
C ASP A 235 -6.44 0.90 -12.40
N THR A 236 -6.04 -0.35 -12.63
CA THR A 236 -5.11 -0.71 -13.70
C THR A 236 -5.80 -0.90 -15.04
N HIS A 237 -7.14 -0.73 -15.13
CA HIS A 237 -7.91 -1.01 -16.34
C HIS A 237 -8.75 0.19 -16.83
N GLY A 238 -8.64 1.35 -16.18
CA GLY A 238 -9.35 2.58 -16.54
C GLY A 238 -10.87 2.51 -16.28
N ARG A 239 -11.29 1.66 -15.34
CA ARG A 239 -12.71 1.43 -14.99
C ARG A 239 -13.18 2.26 -13.79
N HIS A 240 -12.34 3.13 -13.23
CA HIS A 240 -12.69 3.98 -12.07
C HIS A 240 -13.94 4.84 -12.30
N HIS A 241 -14.31 5.14 -13.55
CA HIS A 241 -15.57 5.82 -13.88
C HIS A 241 -16.83 5.03 -13.46
N ALA A 242 -16.71 3.71 -13.25
CA ALA A 242 -17.78 2.86 -12.72
C ALA A 242 -17.82 2.86 -11.18
N LEU A 243 -16.88 3.53 -10.50
CA LEU A 243 -16.89 3.66 -9.05
C LEU A 243 -17.67 4.89 -8.61
N ARG A 244 -18.50 4.69 -7.59
CA ARG A 244 -18.93 5.79 -6.74
C ARG A 244 -17.84 6.08 -5.71
N ILE A 245 -17.05 7.13 -5.98
CA ILE A 245 -15.96 7.54 -5.08
C ILE A 245 -16.57 8.18 -3.80
N PRO A 246 -16.20 7.69 -2.60
CA PRO A 246 -16.56 8.34 -1.34
C PRO A 246 -16.18 9.82 -1.30
N PRO A 247 -16.90 10.67 -0.54
CA PRO A 247 -16.34 11.95 -0.15
C PRO A 247 -15.07 11.73 0.68
N GLY A 248 -14.05 12.53 0.40
CA GLY A 248 -12.78 12.54 1.12
C GLY A 248 -11.95 13.76 0.77
N ASP A 249 -10.83 13.92 1.47
CA ASP A 249 -9.98 15.10 1.40
C ASP A 249 -8.89 14.98 0.33
N LEU A 250 -8.47 13.74 0.04
CA LEU A 250 -7.47 13.41 -0.98
C LEU A 250 -7.87 12.12 -1.69
N LEU A 251 -7.97 12.16 -3.02
CA LEU A 251 -8.11 10.96 -3.86
C LEU A 251 -6.73 10.52 -4.35
N VAL A 252 -6.32 9.31 -4.00
CA VAL A 252 -5.10 8.67 -4.51
C VAL A 252 -5.51 7.61 -5.53
N HIS A 253 -5.13 7.77 -6.80
CA HIS A 253 -5.42 6.82 -7.86
C HIS A 253 -4.16 6.02 -8.25
N CYS A 254 -3.98 4.85 -7.65
CA CYS A 254 -2.87 3.93 -7.87
C CYS A 254 -3.09 2.99 -9.05
N GLY A 255 -3.23 3.53 -10.25
CA GLY A 255 -3.63 2.80 -11.43
C GLY A 255 -3.06 3.39 -12.71
N ASP A 256 -3.06 2.60 -13.79
CA ASP A 256 -2.67 3.08 -15.11
C ASP A 256 -3.83 3.88 -15.71
N PHE A 257 -3.94 5.14 -15.29
CA PHE A 257 -4.97 6.06 -15.75
C PHE A 257 -4.87 6.33 -17.26
N THR A 258 -3.67 6.17 -17.84
CA THR A 258 -3.38 6.49 -19.25
C THR A 258 -3.32 5.28 -20.17
N ARG A 259 -3.39 4.04 -19.65
CA ARG A 259 -3.12 2.79 -20.41
C ARG A 259 -1.78 2.78 -21.14
N ALA A 260 -0.84 3.66 -20.76
CA ALA A 260 0.32 4.04 -21.57
C ALA A 260 1.65 3.59 -20.96
N GLY A 261 1.64 2.51 -20.17
CA GLY A 261 2.87 1.84 -19.75
C GLY A 261 3.60 1.06 -20.85
N GLU A 262 3.19 1.18 -22.11
CA GLU A 262 3.90 0.67 -23.28
C GLU A 262 4.58 1.85 -23.99
N GLU A 263 5.90 1.77 -24.19
CA GLU A 263 6.59 2.61 -25.16
C GLU A 263 5.89 2.41 -26.51
N SER A 264 5.38 3.50 -27.09
CA SER A 264 5.04 3.56 -28.51
C SER A 264 6.30 3.44 -29.36
#